data_AF-A0A261WM86-F1
#
_entry.id   AF-A0A261WM86-F1
#
_cell.length_a   1.000
_cell.length_b   1.000
_cell.length_c   1.000
_cell.angle_alpha   90.00
_cell.angle_beta   90.00
_cell.angle_gamma   90.00
#
_symmetry.space_group_name_H-M   'P 1'
#
loop_
_entity.id
_entity.type
_entity.pdbx_description
1 polymer ?
#
loop_
_entity_poly.entity_id
_entity_poly.type
_entity_poly.pdbx_seq_one_letter_code
_entity_poly.pdbx_strand_id
1 'polypeptide(L)'
;MKLIVKVFPEITIKSPPVRKKFIRQLGKNIRTVLRGLDADIVVGGVWDNLEVETRLTDPKVLQGIRDRLSCMPGIANFLQVAEYPLGDMDDVVAKCKLHYADLLPGTMFSVRCKRAGRHDFSSMDVEKYVGSQLRMQCGAAGIELKKPDLVVRMEIRDQRLFVVHDQHKGMGGYPLGALEQTLVLMSGGFDSTVAAYQIMRRGLMAHFCFFNLGGRAHELGVMEVAHFIWKKYGSSQRVLFVSVPFEEVLGEILQKVDNSHMGVVLKRMMLRAASAVADRLEIDVLVTGEAISQVASQTLPNLSLIDAATDKLVLRPLVATHKQDIVDLATEIGTADFARHMPEYCGVISVNPKTNAKRNRVEYEEQQFDMAILEQALERAKLVSIDRVIDDLSRNIDIEEVSQALAGQVIIDIRHPDAQEDQPLQVPGVEIQTLPFYALNSRFKALDDTRQYLLYCDKGVMSRLHAHHLLSEGHANVRVYRPS
;
A
#
# COMPACT_ATOMS: atom_id res chain seq x y z
N MET A 1 -20.74 -7.13 -13.55
CA MET A 1 -20.85 -6.57 -12.17
C MET A 1 -20.89 -5.05 -12.25
N LYS A 2 -21.79 -4.40 -11.48
CA LYS A 2 -21.85 -2.94 -11.36
C LYS A 2 -21.63 -2.50 -9.92
N LEU A 3 -20.78 -1.50 -9.73
CA LEU A 3 -20.40 -0.95 -8.44
C LEU A 3 -20.69 0.56 -8.39
N ILE A 4 -21.21 1.04 -7.25
CA ILE A 4 -21.29 2.47 -6.93
C ILE A 4 -20.24 2.78 -5.89
N VAL A 5 -19.30 3.66 -6.23
CA VAL A 5 -18.22 4.08 -5.33
C VAL A 5 -18.67 5.28 -4.50
N LYS A 6 -18.58 5.16 -3.17
CA LYS A 6 -18.82 6.25 -2.22
C LYS A 6 -17.49 6.84 -1.78
N VAL A 7 -17.30 8.10 -2.13
CA VAL A 7 -16.09 8.85 -1.79
C VAL A 7 -16.00 9.11 -0.28
N PHE A 8 -14.79 9.33 0.21
CA PHE A 8 -14.55 9.69 1.60
C PHE A 8 -15.35 10.94 2.03
N PRO A 9 -16.00 10.96 3.21
CA PRO A 9 -16.87 12.07 3.61
C PRO A 9 -16.20 13.45 3.62
N GLU A 10 -14.89 13.54 3.92
CA GLU A 10 -14.21 14.84 3.85
C GLU A 10 -14.11 15.40 2.43
N ILE A 11 -14.28 14.58 1.38
CA ILE A 11 -14.35 15.02 -0.01
C ILE A 11 -15.69 15.72 -0.29
N THR A 12 -16.78 15.28 0.33
CA THR A 12 -18.13 15.80 0.03
C THR A 12 -18.35 17.20 0.59
N ILE A 13 -17.69 17.54 1.71
CA ILE A 13 -17.72 18.87 2.34
C ILE A 13 -16.86 19.91 1.62
N LYS A 14 -16.05 19.52 0.62
CA LYS A 14 -15.24 20.47 -0.15
C LYS A 14 -16.12 21.33 -1.06
N SER A 15 -15.63 22.53 -1.39
CA SER A 15 -16.30 23.40 -2.36
C SER A 15 -16.50 22.66 -3.70
N PRO A 16 -17.56 22.98 -4.47
CA PRO A 16 -17.88 22.25 -5.70
C PRO A 16 -16.70 22.10 -6.70
N PRO A 17 -15.86 23.13 -6.94
CA PRO A 17 -14.71 22.99 -7.83
C PRO A 17 -13.66 22.00 -7.30
N VAL A 18 -13.36 22.04 -6.00
CA VAL A 18 -12.38 21.14 -5.36
C VAL A 18 -12.90 19.71 -5.34
N ARG A 19 -14.17 19.52 -4.97
CA ARG A 19 -14.83 18.21 -5.00
C ARG A 19 -14.78 17.59 -6.39
N LYS A 20 -15.08 18.37 -7.44
CA LYS A 20 -15.00 17.93 -8.84
C LYS A 20 -13.58 17.50 -9.23
N LYS A 21 -12.54 18.22 -8.78
CA LYS A 21 -11.13 17.84 -9.00
C LYS A 21 -10.82 16.48 -8.37
N PHE A 22 -11.21 16.28 -7.10
CA PHE A 22 -10.98 15.02 -6.38
C PHE A 22 -11.70 13.85 -7.05
N ILE A 23 -12.96 14.02 -7.42
CA ILE A 23 -13.74 12.92 -8.03
C ILE A 23 -13.20 12.56 -9.41
N ARG A 24 -12.80 13.57 -10.20
CA ARG A 24 -12.14 13.33 -11.49
C ARG A 24 -10.82 12.58 -11.30
N GLN A 25 -10.03 12.93 -10.29
CA GLN A 25 -8.77 12.24 -10.00
C GLN A 25 -9.03 10.79 -9.55
N LEU A 26 -10.00 10.56 -8.67
CA LEU A 26 -10.36 9.22 -8.23
C LEU A 26 -10.83 8.34 -9.39
N GLY A 27 -11.66 8.87 -10.29
CA GLY A 27 -12.08 8.14 -11.49
C GLY A 27 -10.91 7.77 -12.41
N LYS A 28 -9.88 8.62 -12.52
CA LYS A 28 -8.63 8.27 -13.21
C LYS A 28 -7.89 7.15 -12.48
N ASN A 29 -7.74 7.26 -11.17
CA ASN A 29 -7.03 6.27 -10.35
C ASN A 29 -7.67 4.87 -10.48
N ILE A 30 -9.00 4.79 -10.35
CA ILE A 30 -9.77 3.56 -10.53
C ILE A 30 -9.50 2.96 -11.90
N ARG A 31 -9.60 3.77 -12.97
CA ARG A 31 -9.38 3.29 -14.34
C ARG A 31 -7.96 2.78 -14.55
N THR A 32 -6.94 3.50 -14.07
CA THR A 32 -5.54 3.10 -14.19
C THR A 32 -5.29 1.75 -13.51
N VAL A 33 -5.79 1.57 -12.29
CA VAL A 33 -5.53 0.36 -11.49
C VAL A 33 -6.32 -0.84 -11.98
N LEU A 34 -7.59 -0.66 -12.39
CA LEU A 34 -8.46 -1.77 -12.78
C LEU A 34 -8.25 -2.24 -14.23
N ARG A 35 -7.66 -1.42 -15.11
CA ARG A 35 -7.31 -1.84 -16.48
C ARG A 35 -6.40 -3.06 -16.56
N GLY A 36 -5.62 -3.32 -15.51
CA GLY A 36 -4.79 -4.53 -15.43
C GLY A 36 -5.58 -5.82 -15.11
N LEU A 37 -6.89 -5.73 -14.88
CA LEU A 37 -7.80 -6.87 -14.69
C LEU A 37 -8.84 -6.95 -15.81
N ASP A 38 -9.35 -5.80 -16.24
CA ASP A 38 -10.33 -5.68 -17.31
C ASP A 38 -9.99 -4.46 -18.18
N ALA A 39 -9.57 -4.71 -19.42
CA ALA A 39 -9.18 -3.65 -20.36
C ALA A 39 -10.37 -2.75 -20.75
N ASP A 40 -11.58 -3.30 -20.74
CA ASP A 40 -12.82 -2.66 -21.17
C ASP A 40 -13.62 -2.08 -19.99
N ILE A 41 -13.03 -2.03 -18.79
CA ILE A 41 -13.72 -1.55 -17.60
C ILE A 41 -14.21 -0.12 -17.76
N VAL A 42 -15.50 0.10 -17.48
CA VAL A 42 -16.14 1.40 -17.60
C VAL A 42 -16.14 2.08 -16.25
N VAL A 43 -15.49 3.26 -16.17
CA VAL A 43 -15.53 4.14 -15.01
C VAL A 43 -16.23 5.42 -15.41
N GLY A 44 -17.47 5.55 -14.98
CA GLY A 44 -18.36 6.68 -15.25
C GLY A 44 -18.83 7.33 -13.95
N GLY A 45 -19.88 8.14 -14.07
CA GLY A 45 -20.48 8.80 -12.92
C GLY A 45 -20.78 10.27 -13.14
N VAL A 46 -21.63 10.81 -12.27
CA VAL A 46 -22.04 12.22 -12.31
C VAL A 46 -21.86 12.82 -10.93
N TRP A 47 -21.25 14.01 -10.88
CA TRP A 47 -21.01 14.79 -9.66
C TRP A 47 -20.26 13.99 -8.60
N ASP A 48 -21.01 13.44 -7.64
CA ASP A 48 -20.54 12.88 -6.38
C ASP A 48 -20.47 11.34 -6.41
N ASN A 49 -20.88 10.74 -7.54
CA ASN A 49 -21.17 9.32 -7.64
C ASN A 49 -20.38 8.71 -8.79
N LEU A 50 -19.31 8.00 -8.46
CA LEU A 50 -18.55 7.21 -9.42
C LEU A 50 -19.21 5.84 -9.56
N GLU A 51 -19.35 5.38 -10.80
CA GLU A 51 -19.87 4.07 -11.14
C GLU A 51 -18.76 3.29 -11.86
N VAL A 52 -18.58 2.03 -11.47
CA VAL A 52 -17.62 1.10 -12.07
C VAL A 52 -18.39 -0.10 -12.59
N GLU A 53 -18.19 -0.43 -13.87
CA GLU A 53 -18.90 -1.52 -14.52
C GLU A 53 -17.93 -2.40 -15.30
N THR A 54 -18.07 -3.71 -15.09
CA THR A 54 -17.35 -4.75 -15.84
C THR A 54 -18.35 -5.78 -16.38
N ARG A 55 -18.11 -6.26 -17.59
CA ARG A 55 -18.88 -7.35 -18.21
C ARG A 55 -18.33 -8.74 -17.87
N LEU A 56 -17.13 -8.80 -17.31
CA LEU A 56 -16.52 -10.06 -16.91
C LEU A 56 -17.29 -10.68 -15.74
N THR A 57 -17.34 -12.00 -15.72
CA THR A 57 -18.06 -12.80 -14.71
C THR A 57 -17.16 -13.76 -13.96
N ASP A 58 -15.87 -13.84 -14.31
CA ASP A 58 -14.89 -14.66 -13.60
C ASP A 58 -14.80 -14.22 -12.13
N PRO A 59 -15.15 -15.09 -11.15
CA PRO A 59 -15.09 -14.76 -9.73
C PRO A 59 -13.73 -14.22 -9.28
N LYS A 60 -12.62 -14.69 -9.85
CA LYS A 60 -11.27 -14.21 -9.50
C LYS A 60 -11.06 -12.76 -9.91
N VAL A 61 -11.46 -12.41 -11.13
CA VAL A 61 -11.38 -11.03 -11.63
C VAL A 61 -12.26 -10.11 -10.79
N LEU A 62 -13.48 -10.54 -10.48
CA LEU A 62 -14.42 -9.76 -9.66
C LEU A 62 -13.86 -9.53 -8.25
N GLN A 63 -13.26 -10.55 -7.64
CA GLN A 63 -12.59 -10.42 -6.33
C GLN A 63 -11.40 -9.45 -6.41
N GLY A 64 -10.53 -9.59 -7.42
CA GLY A 64 -9.40 -8.67 -7.61
C GLY A 64 -9.82 -7.21 -7.83
N ILE A 65 -10.98 -6.96 -8.46
CA ILE A 65 -11.55 -5.60 -8.56
C ILE A 65 -11.94 -5.09 -7.17
N ARG A 66 -12.63 -5.90 -6.37
CA ARG A 66 -13.03 -5.53 -5.00
C ARG A 66 -11.80 -5.22 -4.14
N ASP A 67 -10.78 -6.06 -4.16
CA ASP A 67 -9.58 -5.90 -3.33
C ASP A 67 -8.81 -4.63 -3.69
N ARG A 68 -8.66 -4.35 -4.99
CA ARG A 68 -8.00 -3.12 -5.48
C ARG A 68 -8.79 -1.86 -5.12
N LEU A 69 -10.12 -1.90 -5.16
CA LEU A 69 -10.96 -0.77 -4.73
C LEU A 69 -10.91 -0.56 -3.21
N SER A 70 -10.85 -1.65 -2.42
CA SER A 70 -10.73 -1.58 -0.96
C SER A 70 -9.42 -0.91 -0.53
N CYS A 71 -8.34 -1.14 -1.27
CA CYS A 71 -7.01 -0.56 -1.02
C CYS A 71 -6.77 0.79 -1.73
N MET A 72 -7.80 1.46 -2.26
CA MET A 72 -7.63 2.70 -3.01
C MET A 72 -7.93 3.95 -2.17
N PRO A 73 -6.97 4.88 -1.99
CA PRO A 73 -7.21 6.14 -1.31
C PRO A 73 -8.31 6.96 -2.01
N GLY A 74 -9.22 7.53 -1.22
CA GLY A 74 -10.38 8.27 -1.69
C GLY A 74 -11.72 7.54 -1.59
N ILE A 75 -11.71 6.20 -1.44
CA ILE A 75 -12.92 5.36 -1.39
C ILE A 75 -13.26 5.04 0.06
N ALA A 76 -14.43 5.46 0.56
CA ALA A 76 -14.90 5.08 1.90
C ALA A 76 -15.57 3.70 1.89
N ASN A 77 -16.40 3.45 0.89
CA ASN A 77 -17.02 2.16 0.63
C ASN A 77 -17.49 2.12 -0.82
N PHE A 78 -17.85 0.94 -1.30
CA PHE A 78 -18.47 0.77 -2.59
C PHE A 78 -19.54 -0.31 -2.52
N LEU A 79 -20.61 -0.10 -3.28
CA LEU A 79 -21.81 -0.93 -3.26
C LEU A 79 -21.85 -1.77 -4.51
N GLN A 80 -22.00 -3.09 -4.39
CA GLN A 80 -22.36 -3.94 -5.51
C GLN A 80 -23.86 -3.84 -5.73
N VAL A 81 -24.29 -3.45 -6.93
CA VAL A 81 -25.69 -3.13 -7.22
C VAL A 81 -26.22 -3.79 -8.47
N ALA A 82 -27.52 -4.05 -8.48
CA ALA A 82 -28.31 -4.24 -9.68
C ALA A 82 -29.09 -2.94 -10.00
N GLU A 83 -29.01 -2.47 -11.24
CA GLU A 83 -29.67 -1.24 -11.70
C GLU A 83 -30.93 -1.56 -12.50
N TYR A 84 -32.00 -0.82 -12.23
CA TYR A 84 -33.28 -0.90 -12.91
C TYR A 84 -33.82 0.52 -13.16
N PRO A 85 -34.73 0.69 -14.14
CA PRO A 85 -35.65 1.82 -14.12
C PRO A 85 -36.42 1.86 -12.80
N LEU A 86 -36.73 3.06 -12.29
CA LEU A 86 -37.40 3.21 -11.00
C LEU A 86 -38.79 2.53 -10.96
N GLY A 87 -39.62 2.76 -11.98
CA GLY A 87 -40.99 2.25 -12.02
C GLY A 87 -41.86 2.85 -10.91
N ASP A 88 -42.89 2.10 -10.51
CA ASP A 88 -43.70 2.41 -9.34
C ASP A 88 -43.24 1.66 -8.07
N MET A 89 -43.98 1.77 -6.97
CA MET A 89 -43.62 1.10 -5.72
C MET A 89 -43.70 -0.43 -5.82
N ASP A 90 -44.61 -0.98 -6.64
CA ASP A 90 -44.74 -2.41 -6.85
C ASP A 90 -43.58 -2.95 -7.70
N ASP A 91 -43.11 -2.18 -8.69
CA ASP A 91 -41.87 -2.46 -9.41
C ASP A 91 -40.68 -2.53 -8.45
N VAL A 92 -40.53 -1.55 -7.54
CA VAL A 92 -39.46 -1.54 -6.54
C VAL A 92 -39.53 -2.79 -5.65
N VAL A 93 -40.73 -3.19 -5.21
CA VAL A 93 -40.95 -4.43 -4.45
C VAL A 93 -40.50 -5.65 -5.25
N ALA A 94 -40.93 -5.76 -6.51
CA ALA A 94 -40.60 -6.89 -7.38
C ALA A 94 -39.09 -7.01 -7.60
N LYS A 95 -38.38 -5.88 -7.81
CA LYS A 95 -36.92 -5.88 -7.94
C LYS A 95 -36.20 -6.21 -6.64
N CYS A 96 -36.69 -5.74 -5.50
CA CYS A 96 -36.11 -6.12 -4.20
C CYS A 96 -36.32 -7.61 -3.93
N LYS A 97 -37.50 -8.14 -4.24
CA LYS A 97 -37.83 -9.56 -4.09
C LYS A 97 -36.89 -10.44 -4.92
N LEU A 98 -36.61 -10.07 -6.17
CA LEU A 98 -35.67 -10.79 -7.04
C LEU A 98 -34.30 -11.04 -6.38
N HIS A 99 -33.84 -10.14 -5.51
CA HIS A 99 -32.50 -10.18 -4.93
C HIS A 99 -32.45 -10.63 -3.47
N TYR A 100 -33.55 -10.52 -2.75
CA TYR A 100 -33.60 -10.76 -1.31
C TYR A 100 -34.58 -11.86 -0.89
N ALA A 101 -35.47 -12.33 -1.76
CA ALA A 101 -36.49 -13.32 -1.39
C ALA A 101 -35.90 -14.57 -0.73
N ASP A 102 -34.77 -15.07 -1.22
CA ASP A 102 -34.14 -16.29 -0.70
C ASP A 102 -33.43 -16.07 0.65
N LEU A 103 -33.13 -14.81 1.00
CA LEU A 103 -32.42 -14.43 2.23
C LEU A 103 -33.36 -14.04 3.38
N LEU A 104 -34.64 -13.78 3.06
CA LEU A 104 -35.62 -13.28 4.01
C LEU A 104 -36.24 -14.35 4.95
N PRO A 105 -36.47 -15.62 4.54
CA PRO A 105 -37.14 -16.60 5.37
C PRO A 105 -36.53 -16.75 6.76
N GLY A 106 -37.37 -16.59 7.80
CA GLY A 106 -36.95 -16.75 9.20
C GLY A 106 -36.08 -15.62 9.77
N THR A 107 -35.80 -14.56 9.01
CA THR A 107 -34.94 -13.44 9.47
C THR A 107 -35.75 -12.26 10.01
N MET A 108 -35.18 -11.53 10.96
CA MET A 108 -35.62 -10.18 11.33
C MET A 108 -34.90 -9.17 10.44
N PHE A 109 -35.61 -8.44 9.59
CA PHE A 109 -34.98 -7.56 8.60
C PHE A 109 -35.38 -6.10 8.74
N SER A 110 -34.67 -5.22 8.04
CA SER A 110 -35.10 -3.84 7.82
C SER A 110 -34.90 -3.42 6.38
N VAL A 111 -35.67 -2.44 5.93
CA VAL A 111 -35.45 -1.77 4.65
C VAL A 111 -34.75 -0.44 4.90
N ARG A 112 -33.75 -0.13 4.05
CA ARG A 112 -33.04 1.15 4.04
C ARG A 112 -32.99 1.70 2.62
N CYS A 113 -33.65 2.83 2.40
CA CYS A 113 -33.69 3.50 1.11
C CYS A 113 -32.98 4.84 1.17
N LYS A 114 -31.99 5.05 0.29
CA LYS A 114 -31.40 6.38 0.07
C LYS A 114 -32.02 7.00 -1.18
N ARG A 115 -32.55 8.21 -1.06
CA ARG A 115 -33.19 8.92 -2.18
C ARG A 115 -32.38 10.15 -2.58
N ALA A 116 -32.13 10.32 -3.88
CA ALA A 116 -31.55 11.51 -4.48
C ALA A 116 -32.38 11.92 -5.71
N GLY A 117 -32.69 13.21 -5.87
CA GLY A 117 -33.58 13.71 -6.93
C GLY A 117 -34.96 14.15 -6.40
N ARG A 118 -35.88 14.49 -7.31
CA ARG A 118 -37.24 14.98 -6.98
C ARG A 118 -38.28 13.88 -7.23
N HIS A 119 -39.05 13.56 -6.18
CA HIS A 119 -40.07 12.51 -6.17
C HIS A 119 -41.24 12.98 -5.29
N ASP A 120 -42.41 12.42 -5.51
CA ASP A 120 -43.64 12.63 -4.71
C ASP A 120 -43.68 11.79 -3.43
N PHE A 121 -42.75 10.85 -3.26
CA PHE A 121 -42.58 10.03 -2.06
C PHE A 121 -41.27 10.34 -1.30
N SER A 122 -41.28 10.04 0.00
CA SER A 122 -40.08 10.05 0.84
C SER A 122 -39.38 8.68 0.84
N SER A 123 -38.12 8.63 1.28
CA SER A 123 -37.43 7.35 1.51
C SER A 123 -38.13 6.50 2.56
N MET A 124 -38.76 7.13 3.56
CA MET A 124 -39.53 6.43 4.59
C MET A 124 -40.78 5.77 4.01
N ASP A 125 -41.43 6.38 3.02
CA ASP A 125 -42.60 5.79 2.36
C ASP A 125 -42.21 4.52 1.61
N VAL A 126 -41.09 4.57 0.87
CA VAL A 126 -40.49 3.40 0.22
C VAL A 126 -40.16 2.31 1.24
N GLU A 127 -39.46 2.66 2.32
CA GLU A 127 -39.05 1.69 3.35
C GLU A 127 -40.26 0.99 3.99
N LYS A 128 -41.32 1.74 4.33
CA LYS A 128 -42.54 1.19 4.90
C LYS A 128 -43.26 0.27 3.91
N TYR A 129 -43.46 0.74 2.68
CA TYR A 129 -44.20 0.00 1.66
C TYR A 129 -43.47 -1.29 1.27
N VAL A 130 -42.20 -1.18 0.90
CA VAL A 130 -41.39 -2.33 0.49
C VAL A 130 -41.20 -3.31 1.64
N GLY A 131 -40.96 -2.81 2.86
CA GLY A 131 -40.83 -3.66 4.04
C GLY A 131 -42.10 -4.44 4.34
N SER A 132 -43.27 -3.81 4.24
CA SER A 132 -44.56 -4.48 4.43
C SER A 132 -44.78 -5.59 3.40
N GLN A 133 -44.54 -5.30 2.12
CA GLN A 133 -44.73 -6.28 1.04
C GLN A 133 -43.75 -7.45 1.13
N LEU A 134 -42.46 -7.20 1.36
CA LEU A 134 -41.46 -8.26 1.50
C LEU A 134 -41.77 -9.17 2.70
N ARG A 135 -42.21 -8.61 3.83
CA ARG A 135 -42.64 -9.40 5.00
C ARG A 135 -43.80 -10.32 4.66
N MET A 136 -44.83 -9.80 3.99
CA MET A 136 -46.03 -10.59 3.64
C MET A 136 -45.72 -11.68 2.60
N GLN A 137 -44.80 -11.42 1.68
CA GLN A 137 -44.60 -12.26 0.49
C GLN A 137 -43.38 -13.20 0.56
N CYS A 138 -42.43 -12.98 1.48
CA CYS A 138 -41.13 -13.67 1.48
C CYS A 138 -40.79 -14.40 2.80
N GLY A 139 -41.79 -14.68 3.64
CA GLY A 139 -41.61 -15.55 4.82
C GLY A 139 -40.67 -15.01 5.91
N ALA A 140 -40.42 -13.70 5.94
CA ALA A 140 -39.59 -13.09 6.98
C ALA A 140 -40.24 -13.21 8.37
N ALA A 141 -39.42 -13.40 9.42
CA ALA A 141 -39.91 -13.53 10.79
C ALA A 141 -40.52 -12.22 11.31
N GLY A 142 -39.96 -11.09 10.90
CA GLY A 142 -40.45 -9.78 11.30
C GLY A 142 -39.57 -8.63 10.83
N ILE A 143 -39.89 -7.41 11.29
CA ILE A 143 -39.13 -6.20 10.98
C ILE A 143 -38.50 -5.67 12.27
N GLU A 144 -37.18 -5.48 12.27
CA GLU A 144 -36.41 -4.91 13.39
C GLU A 144 -35.58 -3.73 12.88
N LEU A 145 -35.75 -2.54 13.46
CA LEU A 145 -35.11 -1.32 12.96
C LEU A 145 -33.74 -1.06 13.58
N LYS A 146 -33.45 -1.55 14.78
CA LYS A 146 -32.20 -1.24 15.50
C LYS A 146 -31.10 -2.24 15.20
N LYS A 147 -31.42 -3.53 15.25
CA LYS A 147 -30.47 -4.63 15.05
C LYS A 147 -31.10 -5.75 14.21
N PRO A 148 -31.35 -5.51 12.92
CA PRO A 148 -31.82 -6.55 12.02
C PRO A 148 -30.71 -7.56 11.71
N ASP A 149 -31.09 -8.80 11.43
CA ASP A 149 -30.23 -9.84 10.86
C ASP A 149 -29.85 -9.49 9.41
N LEU A 150 -30.81 -8.91 8.67
CA LEU A 150 -30.65 -8.54 7.26
C LEU A 150 -31.11 -7.11 6.99
N VAL A 151 -30.33 -6.35 6.22
CA VAL A 151 -30.73 -5.03 5.73
C VAL A 151 -30.94 -5.08 4.23
N VAL A 152 -32.20 -4.95 3.80
CA VAL A 152 -32.58 -4.75 2.41
C VAL A 152 -32.27 -3.31 2.03
N ARG A 153 -31.23 -3.11 1.22
CA ARG A 153 -30.69 -1.80 0.88
C ARG A 153 -31.04 -1.44 -0.57
N MET A 154 -31.49 -0.21 -0.77
CA MET A 154 -31.66 0.35 -2.11
C MET A 154 -31.31 1.84 -2.16
N GLU A 155 -30.90 2.29 -3.34
CA GLU A 155 -30.78 3.71 -3.65
C GLU A 155 -31.67 4.07 -4.83
N ILE A 156 -32.48 5.11 -4.67
CA ILE A 156 -33.25 5.72 -5.75
C ILE A 156 -32.55 7.01 -6.16
N ARG A 157 -32.20 7.13 -7.44
CA ARG A 157 -31.62 8.34 -8.01
C ARG A 157 -32.34 8.73 -9.28
N ASP A 158 -33.09 9.82 -9.21
CA ASP A 158 -33.97 10.25 -10.28
C ASP A 158 -34.83 9.04 -10.74
N GLN A 159 -34.85 8.71 -12.02
CA GLN A 159 -35.64 7.59 -12.55
C GLN A 159 -34.92 6.23 -12.50
N ARG A 160 -33.98 6.03 -11.58
CA ARG A 160 -33.18 4.81 -11.46
C ARG A 160 -33.27 4.22 -10.06
N LEU A 161 -33.44 2.90 -10.00
CA LEU A 161 -33.39 2.09 -8.80
C LEU A 161 -32.10 1.26 -8.78
N PHE A 162 -31.36 1.33 -7.69
CA PHE A 162 -30.21 0.49 -7.40
C PHE A 162 -30.54 -0.40 -6.22
N VAL A 163 -30.70 -1.70 -6.44
CA VAL A 163 -30.80 -2.69 -5.36
C VAL A 163 -29.39 -3.10 -4.98
N VAL A 164 -29.04 -2.97 -3.70
CA VAL A 164 -27.67 -3.16 -3.20
C VAL A 164 -27.51 -4.59 -2.69
N HIS A 165 -26.61 -5.37 -3.27
CA HIS A 165 -26.35 -6.73 -2.81
C HIS A 165 -25.35 -6.78 -1.66
N ASP A 166 -24.28 -6.01 -1.81
CA ASP A 166 -23.15 -6.05 -0.89
C ASP A 166 -22.54 -4.65 -0.77
N GLN A 167 -21.92 -4.41 0.38
CA GLN A 167 -21.21 -3.17 0.68
C GLN A 167 -19.82 -3.52 1.19
N HIS A 168 -18.81 -3.12 0.42
CA HIS A 168 -17.41 -3.33 0.77
C HIS A 168 -16.81 -2.05 1.33
N LYS A 169 -15.97 -2.19 2.36
CA LYS A 169 -15.26 -1.08 2.99
C LYS A 169 -14.03 -0.70 2.15
N GLY A 170 -13.84 0.60 1.94
CA GLY A 170 -12.59 1.14 1.40
C GLY A 170 -11.72 1.76 2.49
N MET A 171 -10.47 2.07 2.17
CA MET A 171 -9.53 2.64 3.14
C MET A 171 -9.82 4.10 3.53
N GLY A 172 -10.68 4.80 2.81
CA GLY A 172 -11.00 6.22 2.99
C GLY A 172 -9.91 7.14 2.44
N GLY A 173 -9.77 8.34 3.02
CA GLY A 173 -8.70 9.26 2.63
C GLY A 173 -8.99 10.05 1.35
N TYR A 174 -7.95 10.54 0.68
CA TYR A 174 -8.10 11.34 -0.56
C TYR A 174 -7.50 10.63 -1.77
N PRO A 175 -7.99 10.93 -2.99
CA PRO A 175 -7.46 10.32 -4.20
C PRO A 175 -6.00 10.68 -4.43
N LEU A 176 -5.15 9.68 -4.64
CA LEU A 176 -3.73 9.91 -4.96
C LEU A 176 -3.54 10.80 -6.20
N GLY A 177 -2.56 11.69 -6.13
CA GLY A 177 -2.26 12.67 -7.17
C GLY A 177 -3.23 13.86 -7.22
N ALA A 178 -4.14 13.96 -6.25
CA ALA A 178 -4.99 15.13 -6.09
C ALA A 178 -4.34 16.26 -5.29
N LEU A 179 -3.39 15.89 -4.43
CA LEU A 179 -2.59 16.73 -3.55
C LEU A 179 -1.11 16.73 -4.01
N GLU A 180 -0.26 17.34 -3.18
CA GLU A 180 1.18 17.53 -3.41
C GLU A 180 1.96 16.19 -3.43
N GLN A 181 3.18 16.27 -3.95
CA GLN A 181 4.16 15.18 -3.91
C GLN A 181 5.00 15.30 -2.65
N THR A 182 5.48 14.16 -2.15
CA THR A 182 6.33 14.07 -0.97
C THR A 182 7.50 13.11 -1.22
N LEU A 183 8.62 13.34 -0.54
CA LEU A 183 9.75 12.42 -0.51
C LEU A 183 9.79 11.71 0.84
N VAL A 184 9.42 10.43 0.85
CA VAL A 184 9.40 9.58 2.03
C VAL A 184 10.77 8.95 2.24
N LEU A 185 11.39 9.22 3.39
CA LEU A 185 12.61 8.55 3.82
C LEU A 185 12.25 7.12 4.23
N MET A 186 12.53 6.18 3.32
CA MET A 186 12.15 4.78 3.43
C MET A 186 13.34 3.97 3.95
N SER A 187 13.19 3.38 5.14
CA SER A 187 14.19 2.49 5.75
C SER A 187 13.83 1.00 5.63
N GLY A 188 12.61 0.70 5.16
CA GLY A 188 12.04 -0.65 5.13
C GLY A 188 11.58 -1.21 6.48
N GLY A 189 11.85 -0.52 7.58
CA GLY A 189 11.33 -0.87 8.90
C GLY A 189 9.83 -0.54 9.08
N PHE A 190 9.29 -0.91 10.24
CA PHE A 190 7.88 -0.71 10.59
C PHE A 190 7.44 0.75 10.40
N ASP A 191 8.23 1.68 10.92
CA ASP A 191 7.77 3.06 11.08
C ASP A 191 7.74 3.79 9.73
N SER A 192 8.76 3.61 8.88
CA SER A 192 8.80 4.26 7.55
C SER A 192 7.75 3.71 6.59
N THR A 193 7.44 2.41 6.67
CA THR A 193 6.39 1.78 5.86
C THR A 193 5.00 2.26 6.25
N VAL A 194 4.72 2.36 7.55
CA VAL A 194 3.46 2.90 8.06
C VAL A 194 3.31 4.39 7.78
N ALA A 195 4.38 5.18 7.90
CA ALA A 195 4.36 6.59 7.53
C ALA A 195 4.05 6.80 6.04
N ALA A 196 4.66 6.00 5.15
CA ALA A 196 4.35 6.02 3.72
C ALA A 196 2.87 5.74 3.47
N TYR A 197 2.32 4.68 4.09
CA TYR A 197 0.91 4.32 4.01
C TYR A 197 -0.03 5.45 4.44
N GLN A 198 0.24 6.09 5.60
CA GLN A 198 -0.60 7.18 6.10
C GLN A 198 -0.61 8.40 5.16
N ILE A 199 0.55 8.74 4.59
CA ILE A 199 0.69 9.84 3.62
C ILE A 199 -0.06 9.53 2.32
N MET A 200 0.09 8.32 1.77
CA MET A 200 -0.66 7.92 0.58
C MET A 200 -2.16 7.88 0.83
N ARG A 201 -2.61 7.42 2.00
CA ARG A 201 -4.01 7.47 2.41
C ARG A 201 -4.52 8.92 2.43
N ARG A 202 -3.68 9.90 2.77
CA ARG A 202 -4.04 11.32 2.70
C ARG A 202 -4.07 11.87 1.26
N GLY A 203 -3.76 11.08 0.24
CA GLY A 203 -3.81 11.45 -1.17
C GLY A 203 -2.53 12.09 -1.71
N LEU A 204 -1.48 12.16 -0.89
CA LEU A 204 -0.16 12.67 -1.25
C LEU A 204 0.62 11.62 -2.05
N MET A 205 1.33 12.06 -3.09
CA MET A 205 2.16 11.16 -3.89
C MET A 205 3.51 10.90 -3.21
N ALA A 206 3.73 9.67 -2.74
CA ALA A 206 4.95 9.28 -2.05
C ALA A 206 6.04 8.80 -3.02
N HIS A 207 7.04 9.64 -3.28
CA HIS A 207 8.33 9.19 -3.79
C HIS A 207 9.14 8.61 -2.63
N PHE A 208 10.00 7.62 -2.89
CA PHE A 208 10.79 6.96 -1.85
C PHE A 208 12.26 7.37 -1.97
N CYS A 209 12.87 7.74 -0.84
CA CYS A 209 14.30 7.99 -0.72
C CYS A 209 14.88 7.02 0.30
N PHE A 210 15.79 6.16 -0.16
CA PHE A 210 16.49 5.18 0.64
C PHE A 210 17.96 5.57 0.76
N PHE A 211 18.50 5.51 1.97
CA PHE A 211 19.92 5.68 2.26
C PHE A 211 20.55 4.31 2.45
N ASN A 212 21.37 3.89 1.50
CA ASN A 212 21.99 2.58 1.53
C ASN A 212 23.17 2.56 2.50
N LEU A 213 22.97 1.91 3.65
CA LEU A 213 24.01 1.70 4.67
C LEU A 213 24.51 0.25 4.69
N GLY A 214 23.86 -0.64 3.94
CA GLY A 214 23.97 -2.10 4.10
C GLY A 214 24.32 -2.81 2.80
N GLY A 215 24.72 -2.07 1.77
CA GLY A 215 25.01 -2.61 0.46
C GLY A 215 23.78 -3.18 -0.24
N ARG A 216 24.03 -4.12 -1.16
CA ARG A 216 23.01 -4.60 -2.09
C ARG A 216 21.82 -5.27 -1.39
N ALA A 217 22.05 -6.17 -0.44
CA ALA A 217 20.97 -6.91 0.22
C ALA A 217 19.97 -5.97 0.92
N HIS A 218 20.48 -4.91 1.58
CA HIS A 218 19.65 -3.89 2.22
C HIS A 218 18.83 -3.10 1.19
N GLU A 219 19.46 -2.67 0.10
CA GLU A 219 18.76 -2.00 -1.00
C GLU A 219 17.62 -2.84 -1.57
N LEU A 220 17.85 -4.14 -1.80
CA LEU A 220 16.83 -5.06 -2.29
C LEU A 220 15.65 -5.12 -1.33
N GLY A 221 15.87 -5.41 -0.04
CA GLY A 221 14.78 -5.54 0.92
C GLY A 221 13.94 -4.26 1.03
N VAL A 222 14.57 -3.09 1.01
CA VAL A 222 13.86 -1.80 1.08
C VAL A 222 13.08 -1.50 -0.22
N MET A 223 13.67 -1.81 -1.38
CA MET A 223 12.98 -1.68 -2.67
C MET A 223 11.74 -2.58 -2.74
N GLU A 224 11.81 -3.80 -2.22
CA GLU A 224 10.71 -4.75 -2.24
C GLU A 224 9.52 -4.28 -1.41
N VAL A 225 9.76 -3.84 -0.17
CA VAL A 225 8.68 -3.32 0.68
C VAL A 225 8.11 -2.01 0.14
N ALA A 226 8.94 -1.13 -0.42
CA ALA A 226 8.47 0.08 -1.11
C ALA A 226 7.60 -0.27 -2.33
N HIS A 227 8.02 -1.26 -3.14
CA HIS A 227 7.24 -1.73 -4.28
C HIS A 227 5.93 -2.38 -3.84
N PHE A 228 5.93 -3.21 -2.80
CA PHE A 228 4.73 -3.85 -2.26
C PHE A 228 3.69 -2.81 -1.84
N ILE A 229 4.11 -1.83 -1.03
CA ILE A 229 3.25 -0.74 -0.56
C ILE A 229 2.71 0.07 -1.75
N TRP A 230 3.58 0.48 -2.67
CA TRP A 230 3.17 1.19 -3.88
C TRP A 230 2.21 0.35 -4.71
N LYS A 231 2.47 -0.93 -4.91
CA LYS A 231 1.64 -1.81 -5.75
C LYS A 231 0.23 -1.92 -5.18
N LYS A 232 0.11 -2.13 -3.87
CA LYS A 232 -1.14 -2.35 -3.14
C LYS A 232 -1.96 -1.05 -2.98
N TYR A 233 -1.32 0.06 -2.62
CA TYR A 233 -2.01 1.30 -2.25
C TYR A 233 -1.77 2.49 -3.20
N GLY A 234 -0.66 2.47 -3.95
CA GLY A 234 -0.12 3.60 -4.72
C GLY A 234 -0.20 3.50 -6.24
N SER A 235 -0.51 2.33 -6.80
CA SER A 235 -0.25 1.97 -8.21
C SER A 235 -1.08 2.72 -9.26
N SER A 236 -1.96 3.62 -8.82
CA SER A 236 -2.61 4.61 -9.67
C SER A 236 -1.67 5.72 -10.17
N GLN A 237 -0.53 5.92 -9.50
CA GLN A 237 0.47 6.93 -9.82
C GLN A 237 1.84 6.29 -10.05
N ARG A 238 2.64 6.88 -10.94
CA ARG A 238 4.07 6.55 -11.06
C ARG A 238 4.86 7.44 -10.12
N VAL A 239 5.73 6.84 -9.32
CA VAL A 239 6.63 7.53 -8.40
C VAL A 239 8.05 7.00 -8.58
N LEU A 240 9.00 7.68 -7.96
CA LEU A 240 10.41 7.31 -8.01
C LEU A 240 10.82 6.61 -6.72
N PHE A 241 11.75 5.67 -6.85
CA PHE A 241 12.60 5.17 -5.80
C PHE A 241 14.00 5.75 -6.04
N VAL A 242 14.50 6.48 -5.06
CA VAL A 242 15.84 7.09 -5.06
C VAL A 242 16.69 6.34 -4.07
N SER A 243 17.76 5.72 -4.54
CA SER A 243 18.76 5.05 -3.71
C SER A 243 20.02 5.91 -3.64
N VAL A 244 20.39 6.35 -2.45
CA VAL A 244 21.60 7.15 -2.20
C VAL A 244 22.62 6.26 -1.50
N PRO A 245 23.79 5.97 -2.09
CA PRO A 245 24.85 5.21 -1.42
C PRO A 245 25.35 6.02 -0.21
N PHE A 246 25.29 5.45 0.97
CA PHE A 246 25.54 6.15 2.24
C PHE A 246 26.57 5.46 3.12
N GLU A 247 27.19 4.39 2.62
CA GLU A 247 28.23 3.63 3.30
C GLU A 247 29.47 4.48 3.60
N GLU A 248 29.93 5.29 2.63
CA GLU A 248 31.07 6.18 2.82
C GLU A 248 30.74 7.35 3.78
N VAL A 249 29.52 7.90 3.68
CA VAL A 249 29.03 8.92 4.63
C VAL A 249 29.02 8.36 6.05
N LEU A 250 28.54 7.12 6.21
CA LEU A 250 28.54 6.45 7.50
C LEU A 250 29.98 6.21 8.00
N GLY A 251 30.87 5.74 7.12
CA GLY A 251 32.28 5.51 7.44
C GLY A 251 32.98 6.78 7.95
N GLU A 252 32.73 7.92 7.33
CA GLU A 252 33.27 9.21 7.77
C GLU A 252 32.74 9.60 9.15
N ILE A 253 31.43 9.47 9.38
CA ILE A 253 30.82 9.76 10.68
C ILE A 253 31.43 8.87 11.76
N LEU A 254 31.60 7.57 11.50
CA LEU A 254 32.21 6.64 12.45
C LEU A 254 33.66 6.99 12.82
N GLN A 255 34.40 7.63 11.91
CA GLN A 255 35.81 7.99 12.12
C GLN A 255 36.00 9.37 12.76
N LYS A 256 35.11 10.33 12.45
CA LYS A 256 35.32 11.75 12.76
C LYS A 256 34.42 12.31 13.84
N VAL A 257 33.25 11.71 14.04
CA VAL A 257 32.22 12.24 14.94
C VAL A 257 32.27 11.49 16.27
N ASP A 258 32.13 12.22 17.37
CA ASP A 258 31.99 11.61 18.69
C ASP A 258 30.81 10.63 18.76
N ASN A 259 31.07 9.44 19.32
CA ASN A 259 30.11 8.34 19.48
C ASN A 259 28.72 8.80 19.97
N SER A 260 28.68 9.72 20.92
CA SER A 260 27.42 10.14 21.55
C SER A 260 26.56 11.06 20.68
N HIS A 261 27.11 11.59 19.58
CA HIS A 261 26.46 12.51 18.64
C HIS A 261 26.22 11.90 17.24
N MET A 262 26.84 10.76 16.92
CA MET A 262 26.75 10.11 15.60
C MET A 262 25.32 9.98 15.08
N GLY A 263 24.37 9.54 15.92
CA GLY A 263 22.98 9.35 15.50
C GLY A 263 22.26 10.64 15.10
N VAL A 264 22.60 11.77 15.73
CA VAL A 264 22.02 13.08 15.39
C VAL A 264 22.68 13.60 14.11
N VAL A 265 24.01 13.51 13.99
CA VAL A 265 24.75 13.94 12.80
C VAL A 265 24.34 13.13 11.56
N LEU A 266 24.23 11.80 11.68
CA LEU A 266 23.78 10.93 10.58
C LEU A 266 22.41 11.36 10.05
N LYS A 267 21.44 11.58 10.95
CA LYS A 267 20.09 12.01 10.54
C LYS A 267 20.09 13.41 9.92
N ARG A 268 20.95 14.31 10.37
CA ARG A 268 21.14 15.62 9.75
C ARG A 268 21.71 15.48 8.33
N MET A 269 22.70 14.61 8.12
CA MET A 269 23.22 14.30 6.77
C MET A 269 22.17 13.66 5.87
N MET A 270 21.35 12.74 6.39
CA MET A 270 20.21 12.17 5.67
C MET A 270 19.20 13.25 5.26
N LEU A 271 18.85 14.19 6.15
CA LEU A 271 17.92 15.27 5.78
C LEU A 271 18.52 16.24 4.77
N ARG A 272 19.82 16.56 4.86
CA ARG A 272 20.51 17.38 3.85
C ARG A 272 20.49 16.70 2.48
N ALA A 273 20.84 15.41 2.43
CA ALA A 273 20.79 14.64 1.19
C ALA A 273 19.37 14.50 0.64
N ALA A 274 18.38 14.19 1.50
CA ALA A 274 16.98 14.13 1.10
C ALA A 274 16.48 15.47 0.57
N SER A 275 16.94 16.59 1.14
CA SER A 275 16.59 17.93 0.66
C SER A 275 17.13 18.19 -0.74
N ALA A 276 18.41 17.87 -0.98
CA ALA A 276 19.01 18.00 -2.30
C ALA A 276 18.34 17.09 -3.35
N VAL A 277 17.95 15.87 -2.97
CA VAL A 277 17.15 14.98 -3.83
C VAL A 277 15.78 15.58 -4.11
N ALA A 278 15.10 16.10 -3.09
CA ALA A 278 13.79 16.71 -3.23
C ALA A 278 13.84 17.98 -4.09
N ASP A 279 14.89 18.80 -4.00
CA ASP A 279 15.10 19.96 -4.89
C ASP A 279 15.21 19.56 -6.36
N ARG A 280 15.98 18.49 -6.67
CA ARG A 280 16.09 17.95 -8.04
C ARG A 280 14.76 17.42 -8.58
N LEU A 281 13.81 17.08 -7.70
CA LEU A 281 12.50 16.56 -8.05
C LEU A 281 11.38 17.60 -7.92
N GLU A 282 11.70 18.85 -7.57
CA GLU A 282 10.73 19.92 -7.28
C GLU A 282 9.71 19.51 -6.18
N ILE A 283 10.20 18.84 -5.14
CA ILE A 283 9.43 18.40 -3.97
C ILE A 283 9.78 19.28 -2.76
N ASP A 284 8.74 19.84 -2.12
CA ASP A 284 8.90 20.75 -0.97
C ASP A 284 8.76 20.05 0.39
N VAL A 285 8.34 18.80 0.40
CA VAL A 285 7.92 18.09 1.61
C VAL A 285 8.66 16.77 1.76
N LEU A 286 9.33 16.60 2.91
CA LEU A 286 9.93 15.35 3.34
C LEU A 286 9.00 14.63 4.32
N VAL A 287 9.04 13.30 4.34
CA VAL A 287 8.27 12.47 5.28
C VAL A 287 9.21 11.51 5.97
N THR A 288 9.12 11.42 7.30
CA THR A 288 9.83 10.40 8.08
C THR A 288 8.88 9.58 8.94
N GLY A 289 9.29 8.37 9.30
CA GLY A 289 8.60 7.52 10.26
C GLY A 289 8.97 7.79 11.72
N GLU A 290 9.48 8.98 12.06
CA GLU A 290 9.93 9.24 13.44
C GLU A 290 8.75 9.37 14.41
N ALA A 291 8.87 8.70 15.57
CA ALA A 291 7.94 8.79 16.69
C ALA A 291 8.67 9.33 17.94
N ILE A 292 8.01 10.17 18.74
CA ILE A 292 8.65 10.81 19.89
C ILE A 292 9.12 9.76 20.90
N SER A 293 10.37 9.92 21.35
CA SER A 293 10.98 9.16 22.45
C SER A 293 11.04 7.64 22.24
N GLN A 294 10.93 7.16 21.00
CA GLN A 294 11.12 5.74 20.69
C GLN A 294 12.61 5.34 20.74
N VAL A 295 13.50 6.24 20.30
CA VAL A 295 14.97 6.07 20.39
C VAL A 295 15.63 7.38 20.85
N ALA A 296 16.88 7.31 21.32
CA ALA A 296 17.59 8.47 21.86
C ALA A 296 17.68 9.65 20.88
N SER A 297 17.76 9.39 19.57
CA SER A 297 17.79 10.43 18.53
C SER A 297 16.42 11.06 18.23
N GLN A 298 15.33 10.55 18.80
CA GLN A 298 13.95 11.01 18.55
C GLN A 298 13.31 11.70 19.79
N THR A 299 14.13 12.23 20.69
CA THR A 299 13.64 13.16 21.71
C THR A 299 13.33 14.52 21.08
N LEU A 300 12.45 15.31 21.68
CA LEU A 300 12.11 16.64 21.14
C LEU A 300 13.33 17.56 20.93
N PRO A 301 14.33 17.65 21.84
CA PRO A 301 15.53 18.43 21.59
C PRO A 301 16.31 17.94 20.36
N ASN A 302 16.48 16.62 20.22
CA ASN A 302 17.22 16.05 19.09
C ASN A 302 16.46 16.18 17.77
N LEU A 303 15.14 15.99 17.76
CA LEU A 303 14.30 16.20 16.58
C LEU A 303 14.38 17.65 16.09
N SER A 304 14.37 18.63 17.00
CA SER A 304 14.56 20.04 16.65
C SER A 304 15.93 20.31 16.04
N LEU A 305 16.98 19.65 16.53
CA LEU A 305 18.31 19.75 15.94
C LEU A 305 18.37 19.06 14.57
N ILE A 306 17.70 17.92 14.41
CA ILE A 306 17.64 17.21 13.12
C ILE A 306 16.93 18.07 12.08
N ASP A 307 15.76 18.63 12.42
CA ASP A 307 14.97 19.50 11.54
C ASP A 307 15.76 20.71 11.06
N ALA A 308 16.60 21.32 11.91
CA ALA A 308 17.44 22.45 11.54
C ALA A 308 18.52 22.13 10.48
N ALA A 309 18.56 20.92 9.93
CA ALA A 309 19.41 20.57 8.79
C ALA A 309 18.72 20.79 7.42
N THR A 310 17.44 21.16 7.41
CA THR A 310 16.68 21.44 6.19
C THR A 310 15.67 22.58 6.41
N ASP A 311 15.40 23.35 5.35
CA ASP A 311 14.32 24.34 5.33
C ASP A 311 13.01 23.76 4.79
N LYS A 312 13.00 22.49 4.34
CA LYS A 312 11.81 21.80 3.84
C LYS A 312 10.87 21.42 4.97
N LEU A 313 9.57 21.31 4.67
CA LEU A 313 8.59 20.81 5.63
C LEU A 313 8.80 19.31 5.86
N VAL A 314 9.12 18.92 7.11
CA VAL A 314 9.25 17.52 7.51
C VAL A 314 7.98 17.03 8.18
N LEU A 315 7.21 16.19 7.50
CA LEU A 315 6.02 15.54 8.05
C LEU A 315 6.40 14.27 8.82
N ARG A 316 5.83 14.13 10.01
CA ARG A 316 6.00 12.97 10.90
C ARG A 316 4.64 12.38 11.28
N PRO A 317 4.03 11.55 10.42
CA PRO A 317 2.70 10.98 10.69
C PRO A 317 2.62 10.22 12.02
N LEU A 318 3.75 9.67 12.48
CA LEU A 318 3.83 8.81 13.66
C LEU A 318 4.32 9.53 14.92
N VAL A 319 4.47 10.86 14.87
CA VAL A 319 5.14 11.65 15.91
C VAL A 319 4.60 11.38 17.32
N ALA A 320 3.30 11.13 17.45
CA ALA A 320 2.61 10.88 18.72
C ALA A 320 1.96 9.48 18.79
N THR A 321 2.34 8.57 17.89
CA THR A 321 1.77 7.22 17.82
C THR A 321 2.56 6.25 18.69
N HIS A 322 1.87 5.34 19.40
CA HIS A 322 2.54 4.30 20.15
C HIS A 322 3.15 3.23 19.24
N LYS A 323 4.25 2.61 19.69
CA LYS A 323 4.94 1.59 18.91
C LYS A 323 4.05 0.39 18.57
N GLN A 324 3.20 -0.03 19.51
CA GLN A 324 2.29 -1.15 19.27
C GLN A 324 1.28 -0.82 18.16
N ASP A 325 0.69 0.37 18.16
CA ASP A 325 -0.22 0.81 17.09
C ASP A 325 0.46 0.82 15.71
N ILE A 326 1.75 1.19 15.66
CA ILE A 326 2.55 1.12 14.43
C ILE A 326 2.73 -0.33 13.97
N VAL A 327 3.05 -1.25 14.88
CA VAL A 327 3.23 -2.68 14.57
C VAL A 327 1.91 -3.33 14.14
N ASP A 328 0.81 -3.01 14.81
CA ASP A 328 -0.52 -3.51 14.48
C ASP A 328 -0.95 -3.01 13.10
N LEU A 329 -0.74 -1.72 12.81
CA LEU A 329 -1.03 -1.17 11.49
C LEU A 329 -0.11 -1.74 10.41
N ALA A 330 1.18 -1.94 10.68
CA ALA A 330 2.09 -2.63 9.76
C ALA A 330 1.63 -4.06 9.46
N THR A 331 1.05 -4.74 10.43
CA THR A 331 0.46 -6.08 10.26
C THR A 331 -0.80 -6.00 9.41
N GLU A 332 -1.71 -5.06 9.68
CA GLU A 332 -2.93 -4.82 8.90
C GLU A 332 -2.63 -4.53 7.42
N ILE A 333 -1.59 -3.74 7.14
CA ILE A 333 -1.23 -3.37 5.76
C ILE A 333 -0.31 -4.39 5.07
N GLY A 334 0.15 -5.41 5.80
CA GLY A 334 1.02 -6.49 5.28
C GLY A 334 2.50 -6.13 5.15
N THR A 335 3.00 -5.09 5.84
CA THR A 335 4.42 -4.70 5.81
C THR A 335 5.22 -5.23 7.00
N ALA A 336 4.55 -5.78 8.03
CA ALA A 336 5.20 -6.25 9.24
C ALA A 336 6.27 -7.33 8.96
N ASP A 337 5.98 -8.30 8.09
CA ASP A 337 6.94 -9.38 7.80
C ASP A 337 8.18 -8.89 7.08
N PHE A 338 8.05 -7.94 6.16
CA PHE A 338 9.19 -7.26 5.54
C PHE A 338 10.05 -6.57 6.59
N ALA A 339 9.39 -5.79 7.46
CA ALA A 339 10.06 -4.99 8.47
C ALA A 339 10.80 -5.83 9.51
N ARG A 340 10.28 -7.00 9.89
CA ARG A 340 10.95 -7.94 10.82
C ARG A 340 12.30 -8.43 10.31
N HIS A 341 12.46 -8.56 9.00
CA HIS A 341 13.67 -9.06 8.38
C HIS A 341 14.63 -7.94 7.96
N MET A 342 14.24 -6.67 8.16
CA MET A 342 15.07 -5.53 7.80
C MET A 342 16.16 -5.30 8.87
N PRO A 343 17.45 -5.21 8.51
CA PRO A 343 18.48 -4.93 9.49
C PRO A 343 18.42 -3.48 9.99
N GLU A 344 18.58 -3.28 11.30
CA GLU A 344 18.51 -1.95 11.93
C GLU A 344 19.85 -1.21 11.94
N TYR A 345 20.37 -0.85 10.76
CA TYR A 345 21.70 -0.22 10.63
C TYR A 345 21.87 1.08 11.44
N CYS A 346 20.85 1.94 11.50
CA CYS A 346 20.90 3.18 12.28
C CYS A 346 20.97 2.95 13.80
N GLY A 347 20.48 1.81 14.29
CA GLY A 347 20.54 1.46 15.72
C GLY A 347 21.93 0.98 16.15
N VAL A 348 22.62 0.26 15.28
CA VAL A 348 23.93 -0.37 15.55
C VAL A 348 25.03 0.65 15.87
N ILE A 349 24.94 1.85 15.31
CA ILE A 349 25.97 2.90 15.50
C ILE A 349 25.78 3.75 16.76
N SER A 350 24.75 3.49 17.55
CA SER A 350 24.34 4.34 18.65
C SER A 350 25.07 3.97 19.95
N VAL A 351 26.33 4.39 20.08
CA VAL A 351 27.16 4.12 21.28
C VAL A 351 27.03 5.27 22.28
N ASN A 352 26.37 5.02 23.42
CA ASN A 352 26.10 6.03 24.47
C ASN A 352 25.43 7.32 23.94
N PRO A 353 24.32 7.23 23.17
CA PRO A 353 23.75 8.37 22.49
C PRO A 353 23.19 9.42 23.47
N LYS A 354 23.40 10.70 23.17
CA LYS A 354 22.78 11.79 23.93
C LYS A 354 21.29 11.91 23.60
N THR A 355 20.45 11.86 24.62
CA THR A 355 19.00 12.16 24.53
C THR A 355 18.70 13.66 24.49
N ASN A 356 19.70 14.51 24.75
CA ASN A 356 19.60 15.96 24.69
C ASN A 356 20.95 16.52 24.22
N ALA A 357 21.22 16.36 22.92
CA ALA A 357 22.42 16.91 22.32
C ALA A 357 22.38 18.44 22.36
N LYS A 358 23.54 19.08 22.50
CA LYS A 358 23.63 20.54 22.49
C LYS A 358 23.95 21.03 21.08
N ARG A 359 23.22 22.05 20.62
CA ARG A 359 23.34 22.63 19.27
C ARG A 359 24.81 22.90 18.89
N ASN A 360 25.49 23.68 19.72
CA ASN A 360 26.89 24.04 19.51
C ASN A 360 27.82 22.83 19.40
N ARG A 361 27.52 21.75 20.12
CA ARG A 361 28.30 20.51 20.02
C ARG A 361 28.01 19.79 18.72
N VAL A 362 26.75 19.64 18.32
CA VAL A 362 26.39 19.03 17.03
C VAL A 362 26.99 19.79 15.86
N GLU A 363 26.93 21.11 15.87
CA GLU A 363 27.55 21.96 14.84
C GLU A 363 29.08 21.80 14.81
N TYR A 364 29.74 21.65 15.97
CA TYR A 364 31.18 21.37 16.03
C TYR A 364 31.53 19.98 15.47
N GLU A 365 30.75 18.95 15.79
CA GLU A 365 30.94 17.60 15.25
C GLU A 365 30.74 17.58 13.73
N GLU A 366 29.74 18.32 13.21
CA GLU A 366 29.51 18.43 11.76
C GLU A 366 30.69 19.09 11.03
N GLN A 367 31.43 20.01 11.65
CA GLN A 367 32.63 20.61 11.05
C GLN A 367 33.76 19.59 10.83
N GLN A 368 33.72 18.45 11.53
CA GLN A 368 34.71 17.39 11.33
C GLN A 368 34.37 16.48 10.14
N PHE A 369 33.13 16.55 9.63
CA PHE A 369 32.67 15.77 8.48
C PHE A 369 32.99 16.49 7.17
N ASP A 370 33.60 15.78 6.22
CA ASP A 370 33.84 16.31 4.88
C ASP A 370 32.56 16.27 4.02
N MET A 371 32.00 17.44 3.73
CA MET A 371 30.79 17.57 2.91
C MET A 371 30.95 17.07 1.47
N ALA A 372 32.18 17.01 0.94
CA ALA A 372 32.43 16.45 -0.39
C ALA A 372 32.00 14.98 -0.48
N ILE A 373 32.07 14.22 0.62
CA ILE A 373 31.61 12.82 0.67
C ILE A 373 30.10 12.75 0.48
N LEU A 374 29.34 13.65 1.09
CA LEU A 374 27.89 13.73 0.91
C LEU A 374 27.52 14.12 -0.53
N GLU A 375 28.26 15.06 -1.12
CA GLU A 375 28.08 15.49 -2.52
C GLU A 375 28.34 14.32 -3.49
N GLN A 376 29.42 13.57 -3.31
CA GLN A 376 29.72 12.38 -4.11
C GLN A 376 28.66 11.27 -3.94
N ALA A 377 28.10 11.10 -2.75
CA ALA A 377 26.98 10.19 -2.53
C ALA A 377 25.74 10.63 -3.32
N LEU A 378 25.44 11.92 -3.34
CA LEU A 378 24.33 12.50 -4.10
C LEU A 378 24.52 12.44 -5.61
N GLU A 379 25.75 12.56 -6.11
CA GLU A 379 26.08 12.39 -7.53
C GLU A 379 25.87 10.94 -7.99
N ARG A 380 26.19 9.97 -7.12
CA ARG A 380 26.02 8.54 -7.37
C ARG A 380 24.61 8.01 -7.08
N ALA A 381 23.69 8.87 -6.65
CA ALA A 381 22.32 8.48 -6.34
C ALA A 381 21.61 7.93 -7.59
N LYS A 382 20.92 6.80 -7.44
CA LYS A 382 20.19 6.13 -8.52
C LYS A 382 18.70 6.43 -8.40
N LEU A 383 18.09 6.90 -9.49
CA LEU A 383 16.67 7.17 -9.57
C LEU A 383 16.01 6.17 -10.50
N VAL A 384 15.06 5.39 -9.98
CA VAL A 384 14.34 4.38 -10.76
C VAL A 384 12.85 4.57 -10.55
N SER A 385 12.03 4.40 -11.59
CA SER A 385 10.58 4.42 -11.39
C SER A 385 10.15 3.14 -10.67
N ILE A 386 9.33 3.26 -9.63
CA ILE A 386 8.96 2.12 -8.76
C ILE A 386 8.26 0.98 -9.51
N ASP A 387 7.59 1.28 -10.63
CA ASP A 387 6.95 0.29 -11.50
C ASP A 387 7.95 -0.52 -12.34
N ARG A 388 9.19 -0.03 -12.44
CA ARG A 388 10.33 -0.61 -13.16
C ARG A 388 11.49 -1.03 -12.27
N VAL A 389 11.46 -0.72 -10.96
CA VAL A 389 12.53 -1.09 -10.01
C VAL A 389 12.84 -2.58 -10.11
N ILE A 390 11.79 -3.39 -10.17
CA ILE A 390 11.88 -4.82 -10.34
C ILE A 390 12.61 -5.19 -11.66
N ASP A 391 12.25 -4.58 -12.79
CA ASP A 391 12.88 -4.84 -14.10
C ASP A 391 14.34 -4.39 -14.15
N ASP A 392 14.66 -3.18 -13.66
CA ASP A 392 16.01 -2.62 -13.68
C ASP A 392 16.97 -3.41 -12.78
N LEU A 393 16.50 -3.93 -11.64
CA LEU A 393 17.27 -4.81 -10.77
C LEU A 393 17.62 -6.14 -11.43
N SER A 394 16.85 -6.57 -12.43
CA SER A 394 17.07 -7.83 -13.15
C SER A 394 17.91 -7.69 -14.43
N ARG A 395 18.19 -6.45 -14.88
CA ARG A 395 19.04 -6.22 -16.05
C ARG A 395 20.49 -6.52 -15.69
N ASN A 396 21.16 -7.29 -16.54
CA ASN A 396 22.56 -7.73 -16.40
C ASN A 396 22.82 -8.85 -15.38
N ILE A 397 21.79 -9.65 -15.08
CA ILE A 397 21.91 -10.82 -14.22
C ILE A 397 21.78 -12.08 -15.09
N ASP A 398 22.91 -12.73 -15.38
CA ASP A 398 22.91 -14.06 -16.02
C ASP A 398 22.57 -15.09 -14.95
N ILE A 399 21.29 -15.49 -14.90
CA ILE A 399 20.84 -16.63 -14.13
C ILE A 399 20.21 -17.62 -15.08
N GLU A 400 20.58 -18.88 -14.92
CA GLU A 400 19.93 -19.97 -15.62
C GLU A 400 18.47 -20.10 -15.16
N GLU A 401 17.56 -19.82 -16.10
CA GLU A 401 16.11 -19.98 -15.97
C GLU A 401 15.69 -21.33 -16.57
N VAL A 402 14.86 -22.08 -15.85
CA VAL A 402 14.31 -23.36 -16.32
C VAL A 402 12.80 -23.27 -16.44
N SER A 403 12.26 -23.75 -17.56
CA SER A 403 10.80 -23.76 -17.81
C SER A 403 10.08 -24.97 -17.24
N GLN A 404 10.83 -26.03 -16.92
CA GLN A 404 10.33 -27.27 -16.35
C GLN A 404 11.20 -27.66 -15.15
N ALA A 405 10.54 -28.10 -14.08
CA ALA A 405 11.21 -28.67 -12.92
C ALA A 405 11.27 -30.20 -13.05
N LEU A 406 12.46 -30.76 -12.82
CA LEU A 406 12.74 -32.19 -12.90
C LEU A 406 12.49 -32.87 -11.55
N ALA A 407 12.28 -34.19 -11.58
CA ALA A 407 12.15 -34.99 -10.36
C ALA A 407 13.40 -34.87 -9.47
N GLY A 408 13.19 -34.58 -8.19
CA GLY A 408 14.26 -34.36 -7.19
C GLY A 408 14.62 -32.88 -6.97
N GLN A 409 14.27 -31.99 -7.90
CA GLN A 409 14.37 -30.54 -7.69
C GLN A 409 13.23 -30.04 -6.79
N VAL A 410 13.49 -28.95 -6.07
CA VAL A 410 12.48 -28.28 -5.23
C VAL A 410 12.18 -26.92 -5.82
N ILE A 411 10.90 -26.62 -6.02
CA ILE A 411 10.49 -25.25 -6.30
C ILE A 411 10.27 -24.53 -4.98
N ILE A 412 10.98 -23.43 -4.77
CA ILE A 412 10.71 -22.50 -3.68
C ILE A 412 9.79 -21.41 -4.22
N ASP A 413 8.53 -21.43 -3.81
CA ASP A 413 7.62 -20.31 -4.05
C ASP A 413 8.00 -19.16 -3.12
N ILE A 414 8.58 -18.11 -3.71
CA ILE A 414 9.07 -16.95 -2.97
C ILE A 414 8.06 -15.80 -2.94
N ARG A 415 6.83 -15.97 -3.43
CA ARG A 415 5.82 -14.91 -3.42
C ARG A 415 5.40 -14.55 -1.98
N HIS A 416 4.75 -13.40 -1.82
CA HIS A 416 4.15 -13.03 -0.53
C HIS A 416 3.06 -14.05 -0.12
N PRO A 417 2.87 -14.37 1.18
CA PRO A 417 1.84 -15.32 1.64
C PRO A 417 0.46 -15.08 1.02
N ASP A 418 -0.03 -13.83 1.01
CA ASP A 418 -1.29 -13.46 0.33
C ASP A 418 -1.39 -14.04 -1.10
N ALA A 419 -0.32 -13.93 -1.90
CA ALA A 419 -0.32 -14.44 -3.28
C ALA A 419 -0.19 -15.97 -3.35
N GLN A 420 0.50 -16.58 -2.39
CA GLN A 420 0.62 -18.05 -2.27
C GLN A 420 -0.74 -18.67 -1.91
N GLU A 421 -1.49 -18.03 -1.01
CA GLU A 421 -2.83 -18.44 -0.61
C GLU A 421 -3.84 -18.22 -1.73
N ASP A 422 -3.80 -17.05 -2.38
CA ASP A 422 -4.72 -16.70 -3.47
C ASP A 422 -4.51 -17.57 -4.72
N GLN A 423 -3.26 -17.91 -5.03
CA GLN A 423 -2.88 -18.66 -6.23
C GLN A 423 -1.79 -19.68 -5.91
N PRO A 424 -2.10 -20.79 -5.22
CA PRO A 424 -1.11 -21.80 -4.85
C PRO A 424 -0.43 -22.37 -6.09
N LEU A 425 0.90 -22.37 -6.11
CA LEU A 425 1.64 -23.01 -7.19
C LEU A 425 1.45 -24.52 -7.10
N GLN A 426 1.09 -25.14 -8.23
CA GLN A 426 0.98 -26.60 -8.33
C GLN A 426 1.77 -27.08 -9.54
N VAL A 427 2.74 -27.96 -9.29
CA VAL A 427 3.57 -28.59 -10.32
C VAL A 427 3.59 -30.10 -10.03
N PRO A 428 2.95 -30.94 -10.87
CA PRO A 428 2.86 -32.36 -10.61
C PRO A 428 4.23 -33.04 -10.48
N GLY A 429 4.40 -33.86 -9.45
CA GLY A 429 5.62 -34.66 -9.25
C GLY A 429 6.85 -33.87 -8.76
N VAL A 430 6.68 -32.60 -8.42
CA VAL A 430 7.76 -31.73 -7.93
C VAL A 430 7.41 -31.24 -6.53
N GLU A 431 8.40 -31.25 -5.63
CA GLU A 431 8.23 -30.72 -4.29
C GLU A 431 8.17 -29.18 -4.34
N ILE A 432 7.15 -28.61 -3.71
CA ILE A 432 6.99 -27.15 -3.61
C ILE A 432 7.09 -26.75 -2.15
N GLN A 433 8.01 -25.84 -1.84
CA GLN A 433 8.18 -25.24 -0.53
C GLN A 433 7.79 -23.76 -0.60
N THR A 434 6.97 -23.30 0.33
CA THR A 434 6.64 -21.88 0.47
C THR A 434 7.68 -21.21 1.37
N LEU A 435 8.50 -20.34 0.78
CA LEU A 435 9.47 -19.55 1.53
C LEU A 435 9.46 -18.14 0.95
N PRO A 436 8.59 -17.24 1.46
CA PRO A 436 8.47 -15.89 0.97
C PRO A 436 9.83 -15.19 0.90
N PHE A 437 10.02 -14.37 -0.14
CA PHE A 437 11.30 -13.76 -0.46
C PHE A 437 11.97 -13.03 0.71
N TYR A 438 11.20 -12.37 1.57
CA TYR A 438 11.72 -11.65 2.74
C TYR A 438 12.37 -12.57 3.79
N ALA A 439 12.00 -13.86 3.81
CA ALA A 439 12.57 -14.87 4.70
C ALA A 439 13.60 -15.76 4.00
N LEU A 440 13.78 -15.59 2.68
CA LEU A 440 14.62 -16.46 1.88
C LEU A 440 16.08 -16.41 2.34
N ASN A 441 16.70 -15.24 2.39
CA ASN A 441 18.14 -15.12 2.70
C ASN A 441 18.49 -15.65 4.11
N SER A 442 17.60 -15.49 5.09
CA SER A 442 17.83 -15.96 6.46
C SER A 442 17.66 -17.47 6.60
N ARG A 443 16.73 -18.07 5.85
CA ARG A 443 16.39 -19.51 5.97
C ARG A 443 17.07 -20.37 4.91
N PHE A 444 17.57 -19.80 3.82
CA PHE A 444 18.21 -20.55 2.75
C PHE A 444 19.42 -21.34 3.25
N LYS A 445 20.18 -20.78 4.20
CA LYS A 445 21.34 -21.45 4.83
C LYS A 445 21.00 -22.71 5.62
N ALA A 446 19.73 -22.90 5.99
CA ALA A 446 19.26 -24.09 6.69
C ALA A 446 18.71 -25.17 5.73
N LEU A 447 18.66 -24.87 4.43
CA LEU A 447 18.24 -25.82 3.41
C LEU A 447 19.38 -26.78 3.05
N ASP A 448 19.01 -27.94 2.50
CA ASP A 448 19.94 -29.01 2.12
C ASP A 448 20.76 -28.60 0.89
N ASP A 449 22.07 -28.40 1.08
CA ASP A 449 23.00 -27.92 0.05
C ASP A 449 23.22 -28.93 -1.10
N THR A 450 22.82 -30.20 -0.92
CA THR A 450 22.90 -31.24 -1.95
C THR A 450 21.74 -31.18 -2.95
N ARG A 451 20.66 -30.47 -2.62
CA ARG A 451 19.46 -30.34 -3.46
C ARG A 451 19.55 -29.11 -4.36
N GLN A 452 18.87 -29.17 -5.50
CA GLN A 452 18.73 -28.04 -6.41
C GLN A 452 17.40 -27.32 -6.18
N TYR A 453 17.49 -26.00 -5.95
CA TYR A 453 16.34 -25.14 -5.65
C TYR A 453 16.02 -24.21 -6.81
N LEU A 454 14.75 -24.17 -7.20
CA LEU A 454 14.25 -23.29 -8.25
C LEU A 454 13.35 -22.22 -7.63
N LEU A 455 13.75 -20.95 -7.68
CA LEU A 455 12.96 -19.85 -7.11
C LEU A 455 11.83 -19.46 -8.05
N TYR A 456 10.61 -19.32 -7.52
CA TYR A 456 9.41 -18.96 -8.30
C TYR A 456 8.71 -17.69 -7.79
N CYS A 457 8.38 -16.81 -8.73
CA CYS A 457 7.44 -15.71 -8.56
C CYS A 457 6.76 -15.43 -9.91
N ASP A 458 5.58 -14.80 -9.90
CA ASP A 458 4.71 -14.75 -11.09
C ASP A 458 5.37 -14.13 -12.34
N LYS A 459 6.18 -13.09 -12.15
CA LYS A 459 6.88 -12.42 -13.26
C LYS A 459 8.33 -12.88 -13.44
N GLY A 460 8.80 -13.82 -12.63
CA GLY A 460 10.20 -14.29 -12.58
C GLY A 460 11.22 -13.26 -12.08
N VAL A 461 10.79 -12.03 -11.77
CA VAL A 461 11.74 -10.95 -11.50
C VAL A 461 12.32 -11.01 -10.08
N MET A 462 11.48 -11.23 -9.08
CA MET A 462 11.95 -11.46 -7.70
C MET A 462 12.80 -12.73 -7.63
N SER A 463 12.42 -13.76 -8.40
CA SER A 463 13.19 -15.01 -8.49
C SER A 463 14.61 -14.76 -8.99
N ARG A 464 14.75 -14.01 -10.09
CA ARG A 464 16.07 -13.63 -10.61
C ARG A 464 16.86 -12.83 -9.59
N LEU A 465 16.23 -11.84 -8.99
CA LEU A 465 16.90 -10.95 -8.06
C LEU A 465 17.52 -11.72 -6.87
N HIS A 466 16.73 -12.59 -6.26
CA HIS A 466 17.15 -13.41 -5.13
C HIS A 466 18.10 -14.52 -5.53
N ALA A 467 17.89 -15.17 -6.68
CA ALA A 467 18.81 -16.19 -7.16
C ALA A 467 20.20 -15.60 -7.44
N HIS A 468 20.31 -14.39 -8.00
CA HIS A 468 21.60 -13.71 -8.16
C HIS A 468 22.26 -13.45 -6.81
N HIS A 469 21.48 -12.97 -5.84
CA HIS A 469 22.02 -12.67 -4.52
C HIS A 469 22.55 -13.93 -3.85
N LEU A 470 21.78 -15.03 -3.84
CA LEU A 470 22.21 -16.31 -3.30
C LEU A 470 23.44 -16.87 -4.04
N LEU A 471 23.49 -16.76 -5.37
CA LEU A 471 24.66 -17.14 -6.16
C LEU A 471 25.89 -16.30 -5.78
N SER A 472 25.72 -14.99 -5.55
CA SER A 472 26.81 -14.10 -5.11
C SER A 472 27.30 -14.40 -3.69
N GLU A 473 26.46 -15.01 -2.85
CA GLU A 473 26.84 -15.53 -1.53
C GLU A 473 27.48 -16.93 -1.60
N GLY A 474 27.59 -17.53 -2.78
CA GLY A 474 28.23 -18.83 -3.02
C GLY A 474 27.26 -20.02 -3.12
N HIS A 475 25.95 -19.79 -3.09
CA HIS A 475 24.95 -20.85 -3.25
C HIS A 475 24.76 -21.23 -4.73
N ALA A 476 25.61 -22.14 -5.23
CA ALA A 476 25.62 -22.57 -6.63
C ALA A 476 24.39 -23.41 -7.05
N ASN A 477 23.65 -23.95 -6.08
CA ASN A 477 22.51 -24.85 -6.26
C ASN A 477 21.17 -24.15 -6.51
N VAL A 478 21.19 -22.85 -6.87
CA VAL A 478 20.00 -22.03 -7.10
C VAL A 478 19.80 -21.71 -8.58
N ARG A 479 18.54 -21.81 -9.03
CA ARG A 479 18.07 -21.45 -10.37
C ARG A 479 16.72 -20.73 -10.28
N VAL A 480 16.21 -20.24 -11.40
CA VAL A 480 14.88 -19.62 -11.48
C VAL A 480 13.91 -20.54 -12.20
N TYR A 481 12.77 -20.83 -11.58
CA TYR A 481 11.67 -21.51 -12.25
C TYR A 481 10.79 -20.49 -12.96
N ARG A 482 10.65 -20.64 -14.27
CA ARG A 482 9.82 -19.76 -15.11
C ARG A 482 8.92 -20.62 -16.01
N PRO A 483 7.78 -21.10 -15.49
CA PRO A 483 6.85 -21.87 -16.29
C PRO A 483 6.37 -21.00 -17.45
N SER A 484 6.45 -21.56 -18.66
CA SER A 484 6.08 -20.91 -19.92
C SER A 484 4.58 -20.73 -20.09
#